data_AF-A0AA50KH07-F1
#
_entry.id   AF-A0AA50KH07-F1
#
_cell.length_a   1.000
_cell.length_b   1.000
_cell.length_c   1.000
_cell.angle_alpha   90.00
_cell.angle_beta   90.00
_cell.angle_gamma   90.00
#
_symmetry.space_group_name_H-M   'P 1'
#
loop_
_entity.id
_entity.type
_entity.pdbx_description
1 polymer ?
#
loop_
_entity_poly.entity_id
_entity_poly.type
_entity_poly.pdbx_seq_one_letter_code
_entity_poly.pdbx_strand_id
1 'polypeptide(L)'
;MCKNNFENDLFFILLAYMFCSLFILVSYYYALNFEFKGDTQEYFYAFNKIISNPFPWGREFVTSCIMWLIHSIGGDFRFFLFICLLMWSPVVFYLAFSAKKNVFLFFACLFFLLPLFMGNVLFLIRQFNAALFFLIFVYYYNKKNSKLISLLFIILSIGSHISAVMWFIFFNKKVKLYCTKPIVIFSITFISFLIFAMQVDVLSMLVNSFVELSNVLGVTEVERKLLFYISNESMDAASVRYPFIVLSFIVAFLSIFLLVKSKTDNSLFLLALIQSLLLLTLSHNVVAANRFGFFAFYFCIPLVLILFSFCFKKNRVKF
;
A
#
# COMPACT_ATOMS: atom_id res chain seq x y z
N MET A 1 4.74 -18.41 37.15
CA MET A 1 4.95 -18.28 35.70
C MET A 1 3.69 -17.93 34.90
N CYS A 2 2.51 -18.53 35.16
CA CYS A 2 1.28 -18.16 34.42
C CYS A 2 0.76 -16.74 34.70
N LYS A 3 0.92 -16.21 35.92
CA LYS A 3 0.42 -14.87 36.30
C LYS A 3 1.10 -13.72 35.54
N ASN A 4 2.43 -13.78 35.40
CA ASN A 4 3.21 -12.77 34.66
C ASN A 4 2.88 -12.73 33.16
N ASN A 5 2.47 -13.85 32.55
CA ASN A 5 2.05 -13.85 31.15
C ASN A 5 0.67 -13.22 30.96
N PHE A 6 -0.25 -13.46 31.90
CA PHE A 6 -1.58 -12.86 31.87
C PHE A 6 -1.54 -11.34 32.07
N GLU A 7 -0.77 -10.86 33.05
CA GLU A 7 -0.61 -9.42 33.32
C GLU A 7 0.03 -8.69 32.13
N ASN A 8 1.05 -9.30 31.49
CA ASN A 8 1.66 -8.75 30.28
C ASN A 8 0.67 -8.74 29.10
N ASP A 9 -0.06 -9.84 28.86
CA ASP A 9 -1.03 -9.89 27.77
C ASP A 9 -2.16 -8.87 27.97
N LEU A 10 -2.65 -8.70 29.20
CA LEU A 10 -3.65 -7.69 29.54
C LEU A 10 -3.12 -6.27 29.28
N PHE A 11 -1.89 -5.97 29.70
CA PHE A 11 -1.26 -4.68 29.44
C PHE A 11 -1.21 -4.36 27.94
N PHE A 12 -0.78 -5.29 27.09
CA PHE A 12 -0.70 -5.06 25.64
C PHE A 12 -2.09 -5.00 24.97
N ILE A 13 -3.09 -5.70 25.51
CA ILE A 13 -4.48 -5.56 25.05
C ILE A 13 -4.99 -4.14 25.36
N LEU A 14 -4.80 -3.67 26.60
CA LEU A 14 -5.20 -2.32 27.01
C LEU A 14 -4.48 -1.25 26.18
N LEU A 15 -3.17 -1.40 25.95
CA LEU A 15 -2.40 -0.51 25.09
C LEU A 15 -2.94 -0.50 23.65
N ALA A 16 -3.27 -1.66 23.10
CA ALA A 16 -3.84 -1.76 21.76
C ALA A 16 -5.22 -1.11 21.66
N TYR A 17 -6.07 -1.27 22.69
CA TYR A 17 -7.35 -0.57 22.77
C TYR A 17 -7.17 0.94 22.86
N MET A 18 -6.32 1.44 23.76
CA MET A 18 -6.03 2.87 23.87
C MET A 18 -5.57 3.47 22.55
N PHE A 19 -4.65 2.78 21.87
CA PHE A 19 -4.13 3.24 20.59
C PHE A 19 -5.18 3.21 19.48
N CYS A 20 -6.01 2.16 19.43
CA CYS A 20 -7.11 2.05 18.48
C CYS A 20 -8.15 3.16 18.72
N SER A 21 -8.52 3.43 19.98
CA SER A 21 -9.42 4.53 20.34
C SER A 21 -8.85 5.89 19.94
N LEU A 22 -7.56 6.12 20.19
CA LEU A 22 -6.88 7.35 19.74
C LEU A 22 -6.89 7.47 18.22
N PHE A 23 -6.60 6.38 17.49
CA PHE A 23 -6.67 6.34 16.03
C PHE A 23 -8.08 6.71 15.53
N ILE A 24 -9.13 6.12 16.11
CA ILE A 24 -10.52 6.43 15.75
C ILE A 24 -10.85 7.91 15.96
N LEU A 25 -10.42 8.50 17.09
CA LEU A 25 -10.63 9.92 17.38
C LEU A 25 -9.91 10.82 16.36
N VAL A 26 -8.65 10.52 16.06
CA VAL A 26 -7.87 11.27 15.05
C VAL A 26 -8.48 11.10 13.66
N SER A 27 -8.92 9.90 13.28
CA SER A 27 -9.59 9.64 12.01
C SER A 27 -10.89 10.44 11.88
N TYR A 28 -11.69 10.51 12.95
CA TYR A 28 -12.92 11.30 12.97
C TYR A 28 -12.62 12.79 12.80
N TYR A 29 -11.70 13.33 13.59
CA TYR A 29 -11.28 14.73 13.48
C TYR A 29 -10.75 15.06 12.07
N TYR A 30 -9.94 14.17 11.49
CA TYR A 30 -9.36 14.38 10.18
C TYR A 30 -10.41 14.35 9.07
N ALA A 31 -11.34 13.39 9.09
CA ALA A 31 -12.43 13.30 8.11
C ALA A 31 -13.34 14.55 8.14
N LEU A 32 -13.60 15.11 9.32
CA LEU A 32 -14.40 16.33 9.46
C LEU A 32 -13.74 17.58 8.87
N ASN A 33 -12.40 17.65 8.93
CA ASN A 33 -11.64 18.83 8.50
C ASN A 33 -10.94 18.64 7.15
N PHE A 34 -11.09 17.46 6.51
CA PHE A 34 -10.45 17.18 5.24
C PHE A 34 -11.00 18.08 4.13
N GLU A 35 -10.10 18.64 3.33
CA GLU A 35 -10.41 19.47 2.18
C GLU A 35 -10.46 18.60 0.91
N PHE A 36 -11.54 18.69 0.14
CA PHE A 36 -11.73 17.85 -1.03
C PHE A 36 -10.97 18.42 -2.23
N LYS A 37 -9.93 17.71 -2.68
CA LYS A 37 -9.06 18.08 -3.81
C LYS A 37 -8.65 16.85 -4.63
N GLY A 38 -8.38 17.05 -5.92
CA GLY A 38 -7.97 15.97 -6.83
C GLY A 38 -8.94 14.78 -6.81
N ASP A 39 -8.41 13.56 -6.66
CA ASP A 39 -9.21 12.31 -6.61
C ASP A 39 -10.34 12.35 -5.57
N THR A 40 -10.17 13.02 -4.42
CA THR A 40 -11.25 13.12 -3.41
C THR A 40 -12.44 13.95 -3.85
N GLN A 41 -12.22 14.92 -4.73
CA GLN A 41 -13.32 15.69 -5.31
C GLN A 41 -14.13 14.84 -6.29
N GLU A 42 -13.47 13.97 -7.06
CA GLU A 42 -14.15 12.99 -7.92
C GLU A 42 -14.99 12.01 -7.08
N TYR A 43 -14.43 11.51 -5.98
CA TYR A 43 -15.16 10.66 -5.04
C TYR A 43 -16.40 11.36 -4.46
N PHE A 44 -16.32 12.65 -4.15
CA PHE A 44 -17.47 13.43 -3.68
C PHE A 44 -18.58 13.51 -4.73
N TYR A 45 -18.24 13.83 -5.99
CA TYR A 45 -19.23 13.87 -7.07
C TYR A 45 -19.86 12.51 -7.35
N ALA A 46 -19.07 11.44 -7.28
CA ALA A 46 -19.55 10.08 -7.43
C ALA A 46 -20.49 9.68 -6.28
N PHE A 47 -20.15 10.03 -5.04
CA PHE A 47 -20.95 9.75 -3.86
C PHE A 47 -22.37 10.36 -3.97
N ASN A 48 -22.47 11.62 -4.38
CA ASN A 48 -23.76 12.31 -4.54
C ASN A 48 -24.64 11.72 -5.66
N LYS A 49 -24.07 10.91 -6.55
CA LYS A 49 -24.77 10.26 -7.66
C LYS A 49 -24.86 8.74 -7.49
N ILE A 50 -24.42 8.18 -6.36
CA ILE A 50 -24.20 6.74 -6.21
C ILE A 50 -25.50 5.92 -6.30
N ILE A 51 -26.66 6.50 -5.98
CA ILE A 51 -27.96 5.84 -6.16
C ILE A 51 -28.27 5.67 -7.65
N SER A 52 -28.07 6.73 -8.45
CA SER A 52 -28.34 6.74 -9.89
C SER A 52 -27.26 6.06 -10.73
N ASN A 53 -26.01 6.04 -10.25
CA ASN A 53 -24.87 5.40 -10.90
C ASN A 53 -24.08 4.59 -9.85
N PRO A 54 -24.50 3.35 -9.54
CA PRO A 54 -23.91 2.55 -8.46
C PRO A 54 -22.48 2.06 -8.72
N PHE A 55 -21.99 2.10 -9.97
CA PHE A 55 -20.67 1.59 -10.35
C PHE A 55 -19.88 2.58 -11.20
N PRO A 56 -19.55 3.78 -10.67
CA PRO A 56 -18.88 4.83 -11.44
C PRO A 56 -17.48 4.44 -11.96
N TRP A 57 -16.81 3.48 -11.31
CA TRP A 57 -15.50 2.94 -11.73
C TRP A 57 -15.56 1.52 -12.31
N GLY A 58 -16.75 1.04 -12.70
CA GLY A 58 -16.93 -0.25 -13.38
C GLY A 58 -16.42 -1.44 -12.56
N ARG A 59 -15.24 -1.96 -12.91
CA ARG A 59 -14.65 -3.16 -12.29
C ARG A 59 -14.13 -2.94 -10.87
N GLU A 60 -13.89 -1.70 -10.47
CA GLU A 60 -13.46 -1.33 -9.11
C GLU A 60 -14.69 -1.06 -8.23
N PHE A 61 -15.40 -2.13 -7.88
CA PHE A 61 -16.72 -2.06 -7.26
C PHE A 61 -16.71 -1.85 -5.74
N VAL A 62 -15.61 -2.19 -5.05
CA VAL A 62 -15.61 -2.25 -3.57
C VAL A 62 -15.87 -0.88 -2.94
N THR A 63 -15.16 0.15 -3.42
CA THR A 63 -15.37 1.52 -2.93
C THR A 63 -16.78 2.02 -3.25
N SER A 64 -17.31 1.69 -4.43
CA SER A 64 -18.69 2.02 -4.82
C SER A 64 -19.72 1.35 -3.91
N CYS A 65 -19.52 0.08 -3.55
CA CYS A 65 -20.38 -0.63 -2.59
C CYS A 65 -20.36 0.03 -1.21
N ILE A 66 -19.18 0.43 -0.72
CA ILE A 66 -19.06 1.14 0.57
C ILE A 66 -19.79 2.49 0.51
N MET A 67 -19.58 3.27 -0.55
CA MET A 67 -20.28 4.53 -0.77
C MET A 67 -21.80 4.34 -0.80
N TRP A 68 -22.27 3.36 -1.57
CA TRP A 68 -23.70 3.06 -1.71
C TRP A 68 -24.33 2.66 -0.36
N LEU A 69 -23.66 1.80 0.42
CA LEU A 69 -24.14 1.41 1.75
C LEU A 69 -24.27 2.62 2.68
N ILE A 70 -23.24 3.48 2.71
CA ILE A 70 -23.22 4.66 3.59
C ILE A 70 -24.27 5.69 3.18
N HIS A 71 -24.40 5.95 1.88
CA HIS A 71 -25.44 6.82 1.37
C HIS A 71 -26.84 6.26 1.64
N SER A 72 -27.02 4.94 1.56
CA SER A 72 -28.33 4.29 1.80
C SER A 72 -28.79 4.37 3.26
N ILE A 73 -27.87 4.47 4.22
CA ILE A 73 -28.18 4.69 5.65
C ILE A 73 -28.26 6.19 6.02
N GLY A 74 -28.22 7.09 5.03
CA GLY A 74 -28.31 8.54 5.24
C GLY A 74 -27.00 9.20 5.68
N GLY A 75 -25.86 8.52 5.53
CA GLY A 75 -24.54 9.09 5.81
C GLY A 75 -24.12 10.11 4.74
N ASP A 76 -23.41 11.16 5.17
CA ASP A 76 -22.81 12.13 4.25
C ASP A 76 -21.42 11.66 3.75
N PHE A 77 -20.82 12.44 2.84
CA PHE A 77 -19.51 12.10 2.30
C PHE A 77 -18.40 12.12 3.35
N ARG A 78 -18.48 12.99 4.38
CA ARG A 78 -17.47 13.03 5.46
C ARG A 78 -17.55 11.78 6.32
N PHE A 79 -18.75 11.28 6.59
CA PHE A 79 -18.95 10.00 7.25
C PHE A 79 -18.38 8.86 6.40
N PHE A 80 -18.51 8.91 5.08
CA PHE A 80 -17.82 7.98 4.19
C PHE A 80 -16.29 8.01 4.33
N LEU A 81 -15.67 9.19 4.33
CA LEU A 81 -14.23 9.33 4.56
C LEU A 81 -13.82 8.76 5.93
N PHE A 82 -14.61 9.02 6.97
CA PHE A 82 -14.38 8.45 8.29
C PHE A 82 -14.43 6.92 8.28
N ILE A 83 -15.41 6.31 7.62
CA ILE A 83 -15.50 4.84 7.51
C ILE A 83 -14.28 4.27 6.77
N CYS A 84 -13.80 4.91 5.68
CA CYS A 84 -12.59 4.48 4.99
C CYS A 84 -11.36 4.48 5.90
N LEU A 85 -11.20 5.48 6.78
CA LEU A 85 -10.13 5.50 7.79
C LEU A 85 -10.35 4.43 8.87
N LEU A 86 -11.59 4.29 9.36
CA LEU A 86 -11.96 3.34 10.40
C LEU A 86 -11.66 1.88 10.01
N MET A 87 -11.76 1.54 8.72
CA MET A 87 -11.41 0.21 8.20
C MET A 87 -9.96 -0.22 8.49
N TRP A 88 -9.05 0.72 8.78
CA TRP A 88 -7.67 0.42 9.17
C TRP A 88 -7.47 0.08 10.65
N SER A 89 -8.50 0.31 11.49
CA SER A 89 -8.44 0.02 12.93
C SER A 89 -8.02 -1.42 13.29
N PRO A 90 -8.40 -2.49 12.55
CA PRO A 90 -7.95 -3.84 12.87
C PRO A 90 -6.43 -4.02 12.66
N VAL A 91 -5.85 -3.34 11.67
CA VAL A 91 -4.40 -3.36 11.40
C VAL A 91 -3.66 -2.65 12.52
N VAL A 92 -4.16 -1.47 12.92
CA VAL A 92 -3.63 -0.68 14.04
C VAL A 92 -3.65 -1.50 15.34
N PHE A 93 -4.78 -2.11 15.67
CA PHE A 93 -4.92 -2.96 16.85
C PHE A 93 -3.93 -4.14 16.80
N TYR A 94 -3.84 -4.82 15.65
CA TYR A 94 -2.94 -5.96 15.49
C TYR A 94 -1.46 -5.57 15.65
N LEU A 95 -1.03 -4.44 15.10
CA LEU A 95 0.34 -3.94 15.23
C LEU A 95 0.65 -3.54 16.68
N ALA A 96 -0.26 -2.80 17.33
CA ALA A 96 -0.12 -2.42 18.73
C ALA A 96 -0.02 -3.65 19.66
N PHE A 97 -0.88 -4.66 19.47
CA PHE A 97 -0.80 -5.89 20.24
C PHE A 97 0.47 -6.70 19.91
N SER A 98 0.92 -6.69 18.67
CA SER A 98 2.14 -7.39 18.23
C SER A 98 3.43 -6.73 18.75
N ALA A 99 3.36 -5.49 19.26
CA ALA A 99 4.47 -4.81 19.90
C ALA A 99 5.08 -5.61 21.07
N LYS A 100 4.28 -6.48 21.72
CA LYS A 100 4.77 -7.39 22.76
C LYS A 100 5.91 -8.30 22.31
N LYS A 101 5.96 -8.60 21.00
CA LYS A 101 7.00 -9.44 20.39
C LYS A 101 8.17 -8.61 19.87
N ASN A 102 7.94 -7.36 19.51
CA ASN A 102 8.95 -6.50 18.91
C ASN A 102 8.55 -5.02 19.02
N VAL A 103 9.36 -4.22 19.72
CA VAL A 103 9.12 -2.79 19.93
C VAL A 103 9.10 -1.97 18.62
N PHE A 104 9.78 -2.41 17.55
CA PHE A 104 9.71 -1.74 16.25
C PHE A 104 8.29 -1.72 15.67
N LEU A 105 7.44 -2.69 16.02
CA LEU A 105 6.04 -2.70 15.60
C LEU A 105 5.20 -1.64 16.32
N PHE A 106 5.59 -1.23 17.53
CA PHE A 106 4.98 -0.09 18.22
C PHE A 106 5.25 1.21 17.47
N PHE A 107 6.51 1.45 17.07
CA PHE A 107 6.86 2.62 16.27
C PHE A 107 6.18 2.62 14.89
N ALA A 108 6.01 1.44 14.29
CA ALA A 108 5.23 1.31 13.05
C ALA A 108 3.74 1.65 13.25
N CYS A 109 3.21 1.44 14.46
CA CYS A 109 1.85 1.83 14.81
C CYS A 109 1.66 3.35 14.87
N LEU A 110 2.67 4.09 15.38
CA LEU A 110 2.64 5.56 15.44
C LEU A 110 2.48 6.22 14.08
N PHE A 111 2.95 5.58 13.00
CA PHE A 111 2.75 6.05 11.64
C PHE A 111 1.28 6.27 11.27
N PHE A 112 0.36 5.43 11.79
CA PHE A 112 -1.07 5.51 11.48
C PHE A 112 -1.75 6.75 12.09
N LEU A 113 -1.13 7.40 13.07
CA LEU A 113 -1.63 8.64 13.66
C LEU A 113 -1.15 9.90 12.91
N LEU A 114 -0.22 9.75 11.96
CA LEU A 114 0.33 10.90 11.25
C LEU A 114 -0.69 11.46 10.24
N PRO A 115 -0.80 12.80 10.10
CA PRO A 115 -1.61 13.43 9.05
C PRO A 115 -1.26 12.92 7.65
N LEU A 116 0.03 12.61 7.42
CA LEU A 116 0.51 12.02 6.17
C LEU A 116 -0.22 10.72 5.83
N PHE A 117 -0.42 9.82 6.79
CA PHE A 117 -1.15 8.57 6.53
C PHE A 117 -2.61 8.85 6.22
N MET A 118 -3.29 9.64 7.07
CA MET A 118 -4.71 9.94 6.91
C MET A 118 -5.00 10.63 5.57
N GLY A 119 -4.19 11.64 5.22
CA GLY A 119 -4.31 12.35 3.95
C GLY A 119 -4.15 11.44 2.75
N ASN A 120 -3.18 10.53 2.78
CA ASN A 120 -2.95 9.60 1.67
C ASN A 120 -4.04 8.54 1.54
N VAL A 121 -4.57 8.02 2.65
CA VAL A 121 -5.72 7.09 2.62
C VAL A 121 -6.92 7.75 1.96
N LEU A 122 -7.22 9.00 2.34
CA LEU A 122 -8.35 9.74 1.76
C LEU A 122 -8.08 10.14 0.31
N PHE A 123 -6.86 10.52 -0.04
CA PHE A 123 -6.52 10.86 -1.42
C PHE A 123 -6.63 9.65 -2.36
N LEU A 124 -6.18 8.46 -1.93
CA LEU A 124 -6.12 7.24 -2.75
C LEU A 124 -6.97 6.10 -2.16
N ILE A 125 -8.23 6.38 -1.81
CA ILE A 125 -9.15 5.44 -1.13
C ILE A 125 -9.15 4.06 -1.78
N ARG A 126 -9.29 3.99 -3.12
CA ARG A 126 -9.32 2.73 -3.86
C ARG A 126 -8.05 1.89 -3.67
N GLN A 127 -6.88 2.50 -3.77
CA GLN A 127 -5.58 1.82 -3.61
C GLN A 127 -5.32 1.43 -2.16
N PHE A 128 -5.67 2.28 -1.19
CA PHE A 128 -5.54 1.96 0.23
C PHE A 128 -6.50 0.85 0.65
N ASN A 129 -7.74 0.82 0.15
CA ASN A 129 -8.65 -0.32 0.35
C ASN A 129 -8.04 -1.61 -0.22
N ALA A 130 -7.49 -1.54 -1.43
CA ALA A 130 -6.81 -2.69 -2.02
C ALA A 130 -5.65 -3.18 -1.14
N ALA A 131 -4.84 -2.26 -0.62
CA ALA A 131 -3.69 -2.56 0.24
C ALA A 131 -4.11 -3.14 1.59
N LEU A 132 -5.18 -2.62 2.20
CA LEU A 132 -5.77 -3.15 3.44
C LEU A 132 -6.16 -4.63 3.25
N PHE A 133 -6.95 -4.94 2.22
CA PHE A 133 -7.35 -6.32 1.95
C PHE A 133 -6.16 -7.21 1.59
N PHE A 134 -5.15 -6.68 0.90
CA PHE A 134 -3.91 -7.39 0.64
C PHE A 134 -3.16 -7.73 1.94
N LEU A 135 -3.03 -6.80 2.89
CA LEU A 135 -2.39 -7.06 4.17
C LEU A 135 -3.14 -8.13 4.99
N ILE A 136 -4.47 -8.10 4.96
CA ILE A 136 -5.30 -9.13 5.62
C ILE A 136 -5.13 -10.49 4.92
N PHE A 137 -5.05 -10.51 3.59
CA PHE A 137 -4.70 -11.73 2.83
C PHE A 137 -3.36 -12.30 3.30
N VAL A 138 -2.30 -11.48 3.42
CA VAL A 138 -0.97 -11.95 3.85
C VAL A 138 -1.05 -12.63 5.22
N TYR A 139 -1.88 -12.11 6.13
CA TYR A 139 -2.08 -12.71 7.46
C TYR A 139 -2.76 -14.10 7.41
N TYR A 140 -3.70 -14.32 6.48
CA TYR A 140 -4.43 -15.58 6.34
C TYR A 140 -3.83 -16.56 5.33
N TYR A 141 -2.92 -16.12 4.44
CA TYR A 141 -2.39 -16.94 3.36
C TYR A 141 -1.72 -18.24 3.84
N ASN A 142 -0.97 -18.18 4.94
CA ASN A 142 -0.21 -19.31 5.46
C ASN A 142 -0.97 -20.16 6.51
N LYS A 143 -2.25 -19.85 6.79
CA LYS A 143 -3.04 -20.59 7.79
C LYS A 143 -3.84 -21.73 7.14
N LYS A 144 -3.73 -22.94 7.71
CA LYS A 144 -4.23 -24.21 7.12
C LYS A 144 -5.74 -24.20 6.79
N ASN A 145 -6.55 -23.45 7.54
CA ASN A 145 -8.02 -23.46 7.45
C ASN A 145 -8.64 -22.18 6.87
N SER A 146 -7.86 -21.25 6.31
CA SER A 146 -8.36 -19.94 5.88
C SER A 146 -8.29 -19.70 4.37
N LYS A 147 -8.24 -20.75 3.55
CA LYS A 147 -8.16 -20.62 2.09
C LYS A 147 -9.31 -19.79 1.49
N LEU A 148 -10.54 -20.01 1.96
CA LEU A 148 -11.72 -19.27 1.50
C LEU A 148 -11.62 -17.78 1.87
N ILE A 149 -11.17 -17.49 3.09
CA ILE A 149 -10.97 -16.13 3.59
C ILE A 149 -9.89 -15.42 2.77
N SER A 150 -8.77 -16.10 2.49
CA SER A 150 -7.72 -15.57 1.63
C SER A 150 -8.21 -15.28 0.20
N LEU A 151 -9.05 -16.15 -0.37
CA LEU A 151 -9.64 -15.93 -1.69
C LEU A 151 -10.58 -14.72 -1.70
N LEU A 152 -11.42 -14.56 -0.68
CA LEU A 152 -12.28 -13.40 -0.51
C LEU A 152 -11.46 -12.10 -0.51
N PHE A 153 -10.37 -12.06 0.25
CA PHE A 153 -9.51 -10.87 0.31
C PHE A 153 -8.73 -10.60 -0.98
N ILE A 154 -8.42 -11.62 -1.78
CA ILE A 154 -7.89 -11.40 -3.15
C ILE A 154 -8.94 -10.68 -4.00
N ILE A 155 -10.19 -11.16 -4.00
CA ILE A 155 -11.28 -10.58 -4.78
C ILE A 155 -11.55 -9.13 -4.32
N LEU A 156 -11.62 -8.89 -3.02
CA LEU A 156 -11.83 -7.54 -2.47
C LEU A 156 -10.65 -6.60 -2.77
N SER A 157 -9.42 -7.10 -2.75
CA SER A 157 -8.24 -6.29 -3.07
C SER A 157 -8.22 -5.86 -4.53
N ILE A 158 -8.39 -6.81 -5.46
CA ILE A 158 -8.44 -6.53 -6.91
C ILE A 158 -9.69 -5.71 -7.26
N GLY A 159 -10.84 -6.01 -6.64
CA GLY A 159 -12.08 -5.27 -6.80
C GLY A 159 -12.05 -3.86 -6.19
N SER A 160 -11.05 -3.54 -5.36
CA SER A 160 -10.81 -2.18 -4.88
C SER A 160 -9.95 -1.38 -5.84
N HIS A 161 -8.87 -1.99 -6.37
CA HIS A 161 -8.01 -1.38 -7.38
C HIS A 161 -7.18 -2.41 -8.15
N ILE A 162 -7.06 -2.24 -9.47
CA ILE A 162 -6.42 -3.25 -10.34
C ILE A 162 -4.91 -3.43 -10.10
N SER A 163 -4.21 -2.42 -9.55
CA SER A 163 -2.78 -2.53 -9.23
C SER A 163 -2.48 -3.69 -8.25
N ALA A 164 -3.47 -4.13 -7.46
CA ALA A 164 -3.30 -5.22 -6.52
C ALA A 164 -2.90 -6.55 -7.17
N VAL A 165 -3.25 -6.76 -8.44
CA VAL A 165 -2.84 -7.95 -9.21
C VAL A 165 -1.32 -8.13 -9.15
N MET A 166 -0.57 -7.03 -9.26
CA MET A 166 0.89 -7.03 -9.19
C MET A 166 1.40 -7.57 -7.85
N TRP A 167 0.76 -7.24 -6.74
CA TRP A 167 1.20 -7.66 -5.40
C TRP A 167 1.04 -9.16 -5.20
N PHE A 168 -0.04 -9.75 -5.74
CA PHE A 168 -0.29 -11.20 -5.64
C PHE A 168 0.66 -12.04 -6.50
N ILE A 169 1.18 -11.50 -7.61
CA ILE A 169 2.17 -12.18 -8.46
C ILE A 169 3.40 -12.62 -7.64
N PHE A 170 3.88 -11.78 -6.71
CA PHE A 170 5.04 -12.09 -5.87
C PHE A 170 4.77 -13.07 -4.71
N PHE A 171 3.49 -13.37 -4.46
CA PHE A 171 3.07 -14.41 -3.51
C PHE A 171 2.88 -15.78 -4.20
N ASN A 172 2.99 -15.84 -5.53
CA ASN A 172 3.01 -17.09 -6.27
C ASN A 172 4.35 -17.83 -6.06
N LYS A 173 4.26 -19.12 -5.69
CA LYS A 173 5.43 -19.98 -5.42
C LYS A 173 6.41 -20.07 -6.60
N LYS A 174 5.90 -20.14 -7.84
CA LYS A 174 6.75 -20.28 -9.05
C LYS A 174 7.54 -18.99 -9.32
N VAL A 175 6.84 -17.85 -9.28
CA VAL A 175 7.44 -16.53 -9.48
C VAL A 175 8.50 -16.28 -8.40
N LYS A 176 8.15 -16.54 -7.14
CA LYS A 176 9.07 -16.42 -6.01
C LYS A 176 10.37 -17.21 -6.24
N LEU A 177 10.27 -18.49 -6.59
CA LEU A 177 11.44 -19.36 -6.78
C LEU A 177 12.37 -18.86 -7.89
N TYR A 178 11.81 -18.26 -8.95
CA TYR A 178 12.60 -17.65 -10.02
C TYR A 178 13.23 -16.33 -9.58
N CYS A 179 12.43 -15.42 -9.01
CA CYS A 179 12.85 -14.07 -8.63
C CYS A 179 13.81 -14.03 -7.44
N THR A 180 13.90 -15.09 -6.63
CA THR A 180 14.86 -15.17 -5.51
C THR A 180 16.24 -15.67 -5.90
N LYS A 181 16.48 -16.03 -7.17
CA LYS A 181 17.80 -16.45 -7.63
C LYS A 181 18.78 -15.26 -7.56
N PRO A 182 20.02 -15.43 -7.04
CA PRO A 182 20.97 -14.33 -6.88
C PRO A 182 21.22 -13.55 -8.16
N ILE A 183 21.34 -14.25 -9.30
CA ILE A 183 21.54 -13.62 -10.61
C ILE A 183 20.35 -12.76 -11.01
N VAL A 184 19.12 -13.21 -10.74
CA VAL A 184 17.89 -12.45 -11.07
C VAL A 184 17.78 -11.22 -10.18
N ILE A 185 18.02 -11.36 -8.88
CA ILE A 185 18.04 -10.22 -7.95
C ILE A 185 19.09 -9.19 -8.39
N PHE A 186 20.32 -9.65 -8.68
CA PHE A 186 21.40 -8.78 -9.13
C PHE A 186 21.03 -8.06 -10.43
N SER A 187 20.55 -8.79 -11.44
CA SER A 187 20.15 -8.21 -12.73
C SER A 187 19.02 -7.18 -12.60
N ILE A 188 17.94 -7.50 -11.89
CA ILE A 188 16.81 -6.58 -11.72
C ILE A 188 17.24 -5.33 -10.94
N THR A 189 18.04 -5.51 -9.89
CA THR A 189 18.56 -4.41 -9.08
C THR A 189 19.48 -3.53 -9.93
N PHE A 190 20.48 -4.12 -10.59
CA PHE A 190 21.43 -3.41 -11.44
C PHE A 190 20.74 -2.61 -12.55
N ILE A 191 19.79 -3.21 -13.27
CA ILE A 191 19.01 -2.52 -14.32
C ILE A 191 18.23 -1.34 -13.73
N SER A 192 17.56 -1.54 -12.60
CA SER A 192 16.78 -0.47 -11.95
C SER A 192 17.67 0.70 -11.52
N PHE A 193 18.85 0.41 -10.96
CA PHE A 193 19.84 1.43 -10.59
C PHE A 193 20.42 2.15 -11.81
N LEU A 194 20.69 1.43 -12.90
CA LEU A 194 21.20 2.02 -14.14
C LEU A 194 20.17 2.99 -14.75
N ILE A 195 18.89 2.58 -14.82
CA ILE A 195 17.81 3.46 -15.28
C ILE A 195 17.71 4.71 -14.41
N PHE A 196 17.72 4.54 -13.08
CA PHE A 196 17.68 5.66 -12.15
C PHE A 196 18.88 6.60 -12.31
N ALA A 197 20.09 6.05 -12.42
CA ALA A 197 21.33 6.82 -12.56
C ALA A 197 21.42 7.58 -13.87
N MET A 198 20.92 7.00 -14.97
CA MET A 198 20.86 7.66 -16.27
C MET A 198 19.75 8.72 -16.36
N GLN A 199 18.92 8.85 -15.32
CA GLN A 199 17.77 9.76 -15.29
C GLN A 199 16.81 9.59 -16.48
N VAL A 200 16.71 8.35 -17.00
CA VAL A 200 15.84 8.05 -18.13
C VAL A 200 14.40 8.07 -17.65
N ASP A 201 13.59 8.94 -18.24
CA ASP A 201 12.14 8.89 -18.06
C ASP A 201 11.56 7.76 -18.91
N VAL A 202 11.69 6.53 -18.38
CA VAL A 202 11.21 5.30 -19.02
C VAL A 202 9.71 5.37 -19.31
N LEU A 203 8.95 6.10 -18.48
CA LEU A 203 7.52 6.22 -18.69
C LEU A 203 7.21 7.10 -19.89
N SER A 204 7.83 8.28 -20.05
CA SER A 204 7.60 9.09 -21.24
C SER A 204 8.06 8.39 -22.52
N MET A 205 9.17 7.65 -22.49
CA MET A 205 9.58 6.82 -23.63
C MET A 205 8.51 5.79 -24.02
N LEU A 206 8.01 5.02 -23.04
CA LEU A 206 6.96 4.02 -23.30
C LEU A 206 5.65 4.67 -23.72
N VAL A 207 5.23 5.72 -23.02
CA VAL A 207 3.97 6.40 -23.29
C VAL A 207 4.00 7.06 -24.66
N ASN A 208 5.09 7.69 -25.07
CA ASN A 208 5.23 8.25 -26.41
C ASN A 208 5.08 7.16 -27.49
N SER A 209 5.72 5.99 -27.30
CA SER A 209 5.54 4.86 -28.21
C SER A 209 4.10 4.33 -28.24
N PHE A 210 3.40 4.33 -27.10
CA PHE A 210 1.99 3.93 -27.04
C PHE A 210 1.03 4.97 -27.61
N VAL A 211 1.34 6.27 -27.47
CA VAL A 211 0.57 7.36 -28.08
C VAL A 211 0.71 7.32 -29.59
N GLU A 212 1.92 7.12 -30.11
CA GLU A 212 2.14 6.90 -31.55
C GLU A 212 1.32 5.70 -32.04
N LEU A 213 1.34 4.59 -31.30
CA LEU A 213 0.54 3.40 -31.63
C LEU A 213 -0.97 3.65 -31.53
N SER A 214 -1.45 4.38 -30.51
CA SER A 214 -2.88 4.70 -30.37
C SER A 214 -3.37 5.62 -31.47
N ASN A 215 -2.52 6.53 -31.93
CA ASN A 215 -2.83 7.46 -33.01
C ASN A 215 -2.89 6.72 -34.35
N VAL A 216 -2.05 5.70 -34.56
CA VAL A 216 -2.16 4.77 -35.69
C VAL A 216 -3.44 3.95 -35.64
N LEU A 217 -3.89 3.53 -34.45
CA LEU A 217 -5.10 2.72 -34.26
C LEU A 217 -6.39 3.53 -34.10
N GLY A 218 -6.33 4.87 -34.08
CA GLY A 218 -7.48 5.76 -33.93
C GLY A 218 -8.15 5.73 -32.55
N VAL A 219 -7.43 5.35 -31.48
CA VAL A 219 -8.00 5.18 -30.13
C VAL A 219 -7.69 6.39 -29.24
N THR A 220 -8.44 7.47 -29.42
CA THR A 220 -8.23 8.78 -28.76
C THR A 220 -8.45 8.76 -27.24
N GLU A 221 -9.31 7.88 -26.71
CA GLU A 221 -9.47 7.70 -25.25
C GLU A 221 -8.20 7.21 -24.54
N VAL A 222 -7.39 6.40 -25.21
CA VAL A 222 -6.14 5.86 -24.65
C VAL A 222 -5.09 6.96 -24.57
N GLU A 223 -4.97 7.75 -25.64
CA GLU A 223 -4.11 8.94 -25.70
C GLU A 223 -4.39 9.91 -24.55
N ARG A 224 -5.66 10.28 -24.32
CA ARG A 224 -6.04 11.21 -23.24
C ARG A 224 -5.61 10.72 -21.84
N LYS A 225 -5.74 9.42 -21.57
CA LYS A 225 -5.33 8.83 -20.27
C LYS A 225 -3.82 8.71 -20.14
N LEU A 226 -3.13 8.48 -21.25
CA LEU A 226 -1.68 8.38 -21.32
C LEU A 226 -1.01 9.75 -21.13
N LEU A 227 -1.57 10.80 -21.72
CA LEU A 227 -1.08 12.18 -21.58
C LEU A 227 -1.14 12.71 -20.14
N PHE A 228 -2.11 12.27 -19.33
CA PHE A 228 -2.16 12.58 -17.89
C PHE A 228 -0.92 12.09 -17.14
N TYR A 229 -0.29 11.00 -17.60
CA TYR A 229 0.95 10.51 -17.02
C TYR A 229 2.17 11.28 -17.52
N ILE A 230 2.09 12.11 -18.57
CA ILE A 230 3.22 12.92 -19.06
C ILE A 230 3.18 14.34 -18.51
N SER A 231 2.00 14.86 -18.13
CA SER A 231 1.87 16.21 -17.58
C SER A 231 2.52 16.31 -16.20
N ASN A 232 3.71 16.92 -16.14
CA ASN A 232 4.50 17.20 -14.93
C ASN A 232 3.87 18.23 -13.96
N GLU A 233 2.55 18.40 -13.96
CA GLU A 233 1.88 19.57 -13.37
C GLU A 233 1.64 19.54 -11.85
N SER A 234 2.23 18.60 -11.09
CA SER A 234 2.16 18.67 -9.62
C SER A 234 3.48 19.13 -9.01
N MET A 235 3.71 20.46 -9.01
CA MET A 235 4.86 21.08 -8.33
C MET A 235 4.97 20.68 -6.85
N ASP A 236 3.85 20.39 -6.18
CA ASP A 236 3.82 19.94 -4.78
C ASP A 236 4.43 18.54 -4.59
N ALA A 237 4.29 17.66 -5.58
CA ALA A 237 4.78 16.27 -5.52
C ALA A 237 6.31 16.18 -5.66
N ALA A 238 6.96 17.20 -6.23
CA ALA A 238 8.41 17.26 -6.40
C ALA A 238 9.15 17.50 -5.07
N SER A 239 8.56 18.26 -4.13
CA SER A 239 9.19 18.62 -2.85
C SER A 239 9.39 17.43 -1.91
N VAL A 240 8.49 16.44 -1.95
CA VAL A 240 8.53 15.25 -1.09
C VAL A 240 9.28 14.07 -1.73
N ARG A 241 9.73 14.23 -2.99
CA ARG A 241 10.35 13.17 -3.79
C ARG A 241 11.64 12.61 -3.15
N TYR A 242 12.53 13.48 -2.66
CA TYR A 242 13.86 13.05 -2.19
C TYR A 242 13.84 12.21 -0.92
N PRO A 243 13.08 12.55 0.15
CA PRO A 243 12.97 11.69 1.33
C PRO A 243 12.46 10.27 0.99
N PHE A 244 11.48 10.14 0.09
CA PHE A 244 10.96 8.83 -0.32
C PHE A 244 11.94 8.03 -1.17
N ILE A 245 12.75 8.68 -2.01
CA ILE A 245 13.85 8.01 -2.74
C ILE A 245 14.86 7.42 -1.76
N VAL A 246 15.31 8.21 -0.77
CA VAL A 246 16.27 7.75 0.25
C VAL A 246 15.72 6.57 1.04
N LEU A 247 14.47 6.68 1.51
CA LEU A 247 13.82 5.57 2.21
C LEU A 247 13.65 4.34 1.33
N SER A 248 13.40 4.52 0.03
CA SER A 248 13.29 3.40 -0.92
C SER A 248 14.62 2.69 -1.12
N PHE A 249 15.75 3.40 -1.16
CA PHE A 249 17.07 2.77 -1.13
C PHE A 249 17.29 1.94 0.13
N ILE A 250 16.89 2.47 1.29
CA ILE A 250 16.98 1.74 2.57
C ILE A 250 16.12 0.47 2.52
N VAL A 251 14.88 0.56 2.03
CA VAL A 251 13.98 -0.59 1.85
C VAL A 251 14.58 -1.62 0.89
N ALA A 252 15.10 -1.18 -0.25
CA ALA A 252 15.72 -2.06 -1.24
C ALA A 252 16.92 -2.81 -0.63
N PHE A 253 17.83 -2.07 0.02
CA PHE A 253 19.01 -2.62 0.66
C PHE A 253 18.67 -3.63 1.76
N LEU A 254 17.78 -3.26 2.69
CA LEU A 254 17.34 -4.15 3.77
C LEU A 254 16.65 -5.40 3.21
N SER A 255 15.86 -5.25 2.15
CA SER A 255 15.18 -6.37 1.50
C SER A 255 16.17 -7.34 0.86
N ILE A 256 17.18 -6.85 0.13
CA ILE A 256 18.25 -7.67 -0.44
C ILE A 256 19.01 -8.41 0.68
N PHE A 257 19.41 -7.69 1.73
CA PHE A 257 20.11 -8.27 2.87
C PHE A 257 19.31 -9.42 3.51
N LEU A 258 18.01 -9.21 3.73
CA LEU A 258 17.12 -10.23 4.31
C LEU A 258 16.86 -11.40 3.37
N LEU A 259 16.72 -11.16 2.06
CA LEU A 259 16.55 -12.21 1.05
C LEU A 259 17.75 -13.16 1.01
N VAL A 260 18.98 -12.62 1.09
CA VAL A 260 20.21 -13.41 1.13
C VAL A 260 20.34 -14.20 2.44
N LYS A 261 19.94 -13.61 3.56
CA LYS A 261 20.06 -14.23 4.90
C LYS A 261 18.96 -15.25 5.22
N SER A 262 17.77 -15.10 4.66
CA SER A 262 16.59 -15.87 5.01
C SER A 262 16.59 -17.26 4.38
N LYS A 263 16.34 -18.28 5.20
CA LYS A 263 16.03 -19.66 4.76
C LYS A 263 14.52 -19.93 4.65
N THR A 264 13.68 -18.95 4.98
CA THR A 264 12.21 -19.09 5.12
C THR A 264 11.46 -18.12 4.20
N ASP A 265 10.16 -17.90 4.42
CA ASP A 265 9.25 -17.22 3.48
C ASP A 265 9.71 -15.80 3.06
N ASN A 266 10.26 -15.72 1.84
CA ASN A 266 10.85 -14.51 1.26
C ASN A 266 9.85 -13.59 0.52
N SER A 267 8.54 -13.89 0.50
CA SER A 267 7.57 -13.16 -0.34
C SER A 267 7.41 -11.69 0.04
N LEU A 268 7.39 -11.36 1.34
CA LEU A 268 7.26 -9.97 1.79
C LEU A 268 8.52 -9.16 1.48
N PHE A 269 9.72 -9.74 1.63
CA PHE A 269 10.97 -9.09 1.28
C PHE A 269 11.10 -8.89 -0.24
N LEU A 270 10.65 -9.86 -1.03
CA LEU A 270 10.60 -9.74 -2.48
C LEU A 270 9.63 -8.64 -2.92
N LEU A 271 8.42 -8.58 -2.33
CA LEU A 271 7.47 -7.51 -2.61
C LEU A 271 8.07 -6.14 -2.28
N ALA A 272 8.64 -5.98 -1.07
CA ALA A 272 9.27 -4.73 -0.64
C ALA A 272 10.41 -4.32 -1.57
N LEU A 273 11.26 -5.27 -1.99
CA LEU A 273 12.31 -5.04 -2.97
C LEU A 273 11.73 -4.53 -4.29
N ILE A 274 10.82 -5.28 -4.92
CA ILE A 274 10.28 -4.89 -6.24
C ILE A 274 9.55 -3.55 -6.16
N GLN A 275 8.76 -3.30 -5.11
CA GLN A 275 8.08 -2.01 -4.93
C GLN A 275 9.07 -0.85 -4.80
N SER A 276 10.17 -1.04 -4.07
CA SER A 276 11.23 -0.03 -3.95
C SER A 276 11.98 0.21 -5.27
N LEU A 277 12.28 -0.86 -6.03
CA LEU A 277 12.94 -0.74 -7.32
C LEU A 277 12.03 -0.06 -8.36
N LEU A 278 10.73 -0.36 -8.37
CA LEU A 278 9.75 0.31 -9.24
C LEU A 278 9.66 1.80 -8.91
N LEU A 279 9.62 2.16 -7.63
CA LEU A 279 9.62 3.56 -7.20
C LEU A 279 10.87 4.30 -7.67
N LEU A 280 12.06 3.71 -7.49
CA LEU A 280 13.32 4.31 -7.93
C LEU A 280 13.36 4.49 -9.45
N THR A 281 13.04 3.44 -10.19
CA THR A 281 13.00 3.42 -11.67
C THR A 281 12.04 4.49 -12.21
N LEU A 282 10.88 4.64 -11.57
CA LEU A 282 9.83 5.57 -12.01
C LEU A 282 9.92 6.93 -11.32
N SER A 283 10.99 7.22 -10.56
CA SER A 283 11.01 8.40 -9.68
C SER A 283 10.86 9.73 -10.43
N HIS A 284 11.21 9.77 -11.71
CA HIS A 284 11.02 10.94 -12.59
C HIS A 284 9.55 11.25 -12.88
N ASN A 285 8.67 10.27 -12.65
CA ASN A 285 7.23 10.40 -12.78
C ASN A 285 6.55 10.07 -11.46
N VAL A 286 6.21 11.09 -10.67
CA VAL A 286 5.69 10.88 -9.30
C VAL A 286 4.37 10.12 -9.30
N VAL A 287 3.52 10.31 -10.32
CA VAL A 287 2.25 9.59 -10.45
C VAL A 287 2.51 8.10 -10.69
N ALA A 288 3.38 7.74 -11.61
CA ALA A 288 3.69 6.33 -11.83
C ALA A 288 4.43 5.71 -10.63
N ALA A 289 5.39 6.44 -10.04
CA ALA A 289 6.10 5.99 -8.85
C ALA A 289 5.15 5.68 -7.68
N ASN A 290 4.14 6.54 -7.44
CA ASN A 290 3.20 6.36 -6.35
C ASN A 290 2.19 5.21 -6.58
N ARG A 291 1.87 4.87 -7.85
CA ARG A 291 0.94 3.77 -8.19
C ARG A 291 1.63 2.42 -8.24
N PHE A 292 2.80 2.34 -8.88
CA PHE A 292 3.51 1.08 -9.08
C PHE A 292 4.42 0.72 -7.91
N GLY A 293 5.05 1.73 -7.29
CA GLY A 293 5.86 1.60 -6.08
C GLY A 293 5.07 1.87 -4.80
N PHE A 294 3.75 1.72 -4.83
CA PHE A 294 2.80 2.13 -3.78
C PHE A 294 3.25 1.80 -2.34
N PHE A 295 3.65 0.55 -2.08
CA PHE A 295 4.08 0.15 -0.73
C PHE A 295 5.38 0.85 -0.32
N ALA A 296 6.35 0.96 -1.23
CA ALA A 296 7.60 1.65 -0.95
C ALA A 296 7.41 3.17 -0.85
N PHE A 297 6.40 3.75 -1.48
CA PHE A 297 6.09 5.17 -1.39
C PHE A 297 5.37 5.48 -0.06
N TYR A 298 4.16 4.95 0.12
CA TYR A 298 3.27 5.32 1.21
C TYR A 298 3.55 4.57 2.52
N PHE A 299 4.15 3.39 2.45
CA PHE A 299 4.46 2.56 3.63
C PHE A 299 5.98 2.45 3.87
N CYS A 300 6.80 3.35 3.32
CA CYS A 300 8.26 3.34 3.51
C CYS A 300 8.67 3.26 4.99
N ILE A 301 8.15 4.14 5.84
CA ILE A 301 8.48 4.19 7.27
C ILE A 301 8.12 2.88 7.97
N PRO A 302 6.85 2.39 7.92
CA PRO A 302 6.51 1.12 8.55
C PRO A 302 7.26 -0.06 7.92
N LEU A 303 7.54 -0.07 6.60
CA LEU A 303 8.36 -1.10 5.97
C LEU A 303 9.78 -1.13 6.51
N VAL A 304 10.45 0.02 6.63
CA VAL A 304 11.80 0.11 7.22
C VAL A 304 11.81 -0.47 8.63
N LEU A 305 10.84 -0.09 9.47
CA LEU A 305 10.72 -0.60 10.84
C LEU A 305 10.45 -2.11 10.87
N ILE A 306 9.57 -2.62 10.00
CA ILE A 306 9.28 -4.04 9.88
C ILE A 306 10.53 -4.81 9.42
N LEU A 307 11.24 -4.34 8.40
CA LEU A 307 12.46 -4.99 7.90
C LEU A 307 13.58 -4.97 8.96
N PHE A 308 13.78 -3.84 9.66
CA PHE A 308 14.69 -3.80 10.81
C PHE A 308 14.30 -4.81 11.89
N SER A 309 13.01 -4.94 12.18
CA SER A 309 12.48 -5.93 13.13
C SER A 309 12.95 -7.35 12.81
N PHE A 310 13.07 -7.70 11.52
CA PHE A 310 13.60 -8.99 11.05
C PHE A 310 15.13 -9.07 11.10
N CYS A 311 15.85 -7.97 10.81
CA CYS A 311 17.31 -7.92 10.92
C CYS A 311 17.79 -8.23 12.34
N PHE A 312 17.12 -7.64 13.34
CA PHE A 312 17.42 -7.82 14.77
C PHE A 312 16.81 -9.08 15.39
N LYS A 313 16.01 -9.85 14.65
CA LYS A 313 15.36 -11.08 15.14
C LYS A 313 16.33 -12.27 15.35
N LYS A 314 17.65 -12.05 15.47
CA LYS A 314 18.63 -13.12 15.66
C LYS A 314 18.55 -13.68 17.10
N ASN A 315 18.25 -14.98 17.22
CA ASN A 315 18.62 -15.93 18.31
C ASN A 315 17.57 -16.53 19.27
N ARG A 316 16.25 -16.31 19.15
CA ARG A 316 15.28 -17.16 19.90
C ARG A 316 14.03 -17.44 19.07
N VAL A 317 13.57 -18.69 19.13
CA VAL A 317 12.40 -19.29 18.45
C VAL A 317 12.76 -19.94 17.11
N LYS A 318 13.21 -21.20 17.21
CA LYS A 318 12.95 -22.22 16.19
C LYS A 318 11.42 -22.37 16.08
N PHE A 319 10.89 -22.40 14.86
CA PHE A 319 9.53 -22.88 14.61
C PHE A 319 9.47 -24.38 14.83
#